data_AF-A0A7K7UL49-F1
#
_entry.id   AF-A0A7K7UL49-F1
#
_cell.length_a   1.000
_cell.length_b   1.000
_cell.length_c   1.000
_cell.angle_alpha   90.00
_cell.angle_beta   90.00
_cell.angle_gamma   90.00
#
_symmetry.space_group_name_H-M   'P 1'
#
loop_
_entity.id
_entity.type
_entity.pdbx_description
1 polymer ?
#
loop_
_entity_poly.entity_id
_entity_poly.type
_entity_poly.pdbx_seq_one_letter_code
_entity_poly.pdbx_strand_id
1 'polypeptide(L)'
;SNRRSVQVHRRLLYDDNRGVGEPLVELGASKQGLVVRGRHLVLLDTVESAADQHRLLAQELFMAPYVVLAPGGGSSFRRGQPSLPQFSALRRELPPNIHLLTLTPWDTGTLLLRLEHQFERGESANSSQPVTVDLLNLFSAFTITAVREMNLGADLPLDAVSRLVWTPATG
;
A
#
# COMPACT_ATOMS: atom_id res chain seq x y z
N SER A 1 -24.70 -21.06 -6.54
CA SER A 1 -23.72 -21.61 -5.58
C SER A 1 -22.81 -20.46 -5.16
N ASN A 2 -22.92 -19.94 -3.93
CA ASN A 2 -22.22 -18.71 -3.46
C ASN A 2 -21.32 -18.99 -2.23
N ARG A 3 -20.46 -20.02 -2.30
CA ARG A 3 -19.54 -20.32 -1.20
C ARG A 3 -18.17 -19.70 -1.48
N ARG A 4 -17.66 -18.92 -0.52
CA ARG A 4 -16.27 -18.49 -0.44
C ARG A 4 -15.63 -19.12 0.81
N SER A 5 -14.39 -19.57 0.71
CA SER A 5 -13.64 -20.18 1.82
C SER A 5 -12.21 -19.64 1.84
N VAL A 6 -11.69 -19.38 3.03
CA VAL A 6 -10.31 -18.94 3.26
C VAL A 6 -9.65 -19.92 4.24
N GLN A 7 -8.46 -20.39 3.89
CA GLN A 7 -7.63 -21.20 4.79
C GLN A 7 -6.78 -20.27 5.65
N VAL A 8 -6.98 -20.33 6.97
CA VAL A 8 -6.37 -19.38 7.91
C VAL A 8 -5.05 -19.86 8.53
N HIS A 9 -4.80 -21.17 8.55
CA HIS A 9 -3.59 -21.79 9.08
C HIS A 9 -3.43 -23.23 8.57
N ARG A 10 -2.21 -23.76 8.57
CA ARG A 10 -1.87 -25.11 8.12
C ARG A 10 -0.83 -25.76 9.03
N ARG A 11 -1.02 -27.04 9.30
CA ARG A 11 -0.03 -27.94 9.88
C ARG A 11 -0.06 -29.25 9.09
N LEU A 12 1.10 -29.74 8.69
CA LEU A 12 1.27 -30.99 7.95
C LEU A 12 2.18 -31.91 8.75
N LEU A 13 1.88 -33.20 8.81
CA LEU A 13 2.70 -34.19 9.54
C LEU A 13 3.79 -34.81 8.66
N TYR A 14 3.77 -34.52 7.36
CA TYR A 14 4.70 -35.07 6.37
C TYR A 14 5.23 -33.95 5.47
N ASP A 15 6.47 -34.11 5.03
CA ASP A 15 7.11 -33.31 4.00
C ASP A 15 6.49 -33.61 2.63
N ASP A 16 6.50 -32.63 1.73
CA ASP A 16 5.95 -32.75 0.38
C ASP A 16 6.99 -33.19 -0.67
N ASN A 17 8.22 -33.50 -0.24
CA ASN A 17 9.37 -33.89 -1.04
C ASN A 17 9.77 -32.86 -2.09
N ARG A 18 9.59 -31.56 -1.80
CA ARG A 18 10.03 -30.45 -2.67
C ARG A 18 11.36 -29.81 -2.27
N GLY A 19 12.08 -30.44 -1.34
CA GLY A 19 13.48 -30.12 -1.02
C GLY A 19 13.71 -29.45 0.33
N VAL A 20 12.65 -29.14 1.10
CA VAL A 20 12.79 -28.62 2.47
C VAL A 20 13.17 -29.75 3.44
N GLY A 21 12.58 -30.94 3.27
CA GLY A 21 12.96 -32.13 4.04
C GLY A 21 12.39 -32.14 5.47
N GLU A 22 11.37 -31.34 5.74
CA GLU A 22 10.70 -31.29 7.04
C GLU A 22 9.19 -31.06 6.87
N PRO A 23 8.36 -31.66 7.75
CA PRO A 23 6.93 -31.40 7.73
C PRO A 23 6.63 -29.97 8.23
N LEU A 24 5.54 -29.36 7.73
CA LEU A 24 5.07 -28.05 8.20
C LEU A 24 4.50 -28.15 9.63
N VAL A 25 5.38 -28.14 10.64
CA VAL A 25 5.04 -28.23 12.07
C VAL A 25 5.71 -27.10 12.86
N GLU A 26 5.05 -25.95 12.89
CA GLU A 26 5.50 -24.80 13.68
C GLU A 26 5.08 -24.96 15.15
N LEU A 27 6.04 -25.04 16.06
CA LEU A 27 5.78 -25.33 17.48
C LEU A 27 5.49 -24.09 18.35
N GLY A 28 5.83 -22.90 17.87
CA GLY A 28 5.69 -21.65 18.63
C GLY A 28 6.53 -21.61 19.92
N ALA A 29 6.42 -20.52 20.68
CA ALA A 29 7.19 -20.31 21.91
C ALA A 29 6.84 -21.33 23.03
N SER A 30 5.59 -21.79 23.09
CA SER A 30 5.12 -22.76 24.09
C SER A 30 5.47 -24.22 23.74
N LYS A 31 6.03 -24.47 22.55
CA LYS A 31 6.27 -25.81 21.99
C LYS A 31 5.03 -26.70 21.84
N GLN A 32 3.83 -26.11 21.87
CA GLN A 32 2.55 -26.83 21.77
C GLN A 32 1.85 -26.64 20.42
N GLY A 33 2.48 -25.92 19.49
CA GLY A 33 1.90 -25.52 18.22
C GLY A 33 1.77 -24.01 18.13
N LEU A 34 2.00 -23.47 16.93
CA LEU A 34 1.85 -22.05 16.67
C LEU A 34 0.39 -21.63 16.78
N VAL A 35 0.14 -20.59 17.58
CA VAL A 35 -1.16 -19.92 17.65
C VAL A 35 -1.08 -18.66 16.81
N VAL A 36 -1.92 -18.59 15.77
CA VAL A 36 -2.02 -17.41 14.90
C VAL A 36 -3.30 -16.65 15.24
N ARG A 37 -3.21 -15.32 15.34
CA ARG A 37 -4.36 -14.42 15.46
C ARG A 37 -4.39 -13.51 14.24
N GLY A 38 -5.55 -13.43 13.61
CA GLY A 38 -5.80 -12.55 12.47
C GLY A 38 -7.16 -11.88 12.55
N ARG A 39 -7.42 -10.95 11.63
CA ARG A 39 -8.71 -10.28 11.44
C ARG A 39 -9.12 -10.42 9.98
N HIS A 40 -10.36 -10.83 9.76
CA HIS A 40 -10.95 -10.89 8.42
C HIS A 40 -12.05 -9.83 8.35
N LEU A 41 -12.04 -9.02 7.30
CA LEU A 41 -13.07 -8.03 7.03
C LEU A 41 -13.78 -8.42 5.74
N VAL A 42 -15.10 -8.35 5.74
CA VAL A 42 -15.93 -8.69 4.59
C VAL A 42 -16.74 -7.46 4.23
N LEU A 43 -16.53 -6.96 3.00
CA LEU A 43 -17.35 -5.93 2.38
C LEU A 43 -18.44 -6.62 1.56
N LEU A 44 -19.71 -6.27 1.82
CA LEU A 44 -20.86 -6.73 1.06
C LEU A 44 -21.55 -5.52 0.47
N ASP A 45 -21.54 -5.43 -0.86
CA ASP A 45 -22.15 -4.34 -1.60
C ASP A 45 -22.53 -4.82 -3.02
N THR A 46 -23.12 -3.95 -3.84
CA THR A 46 -23.26 -4.20 -5.29
C THR A 46 -21.88 -4.22 -5.95
N VAL A 47 -21.77 -4.80 -7.14
CA VAL A 47 -20.49 -4.86 -7.86
C VAL A 47 -19.96 -3.46 -8.14
N GLU A 48 -20.85 -2.56 -8.53
CA GLU A 48 -20.53 -1.18 -8.89
C GLU A 48 -20.05 -0.37 -7.68
N SER A 49 -20.74 -0.48 -6.55
CA SER A 49 -20.40 0.26 -5.32
C SER A 49 -19.18 -0.34 -4.61
N ALA A 50 -19.03 -1.67 -4.62
CA ALA A 50 -17.86 -2.34 -4.06
C ALA A 50 -16.58 -1.92 -4.78
N ALA A 51 -16.65 -1.71 -6.10
CA ALA A 51 -15.50 -1.31 -6.90
C ALA A 51 -14.90 0.04 -6.46
N ASP A 52 -15.74 0.98 -6.00
CA ASP A 52 -15.30 2.28 -5.47
C ASP A 52 -14.66 2.20 -4.08
N GLN A 53 -15.08 1.24 -3.26
CA GLN A 53 -14.73 1.22 -1.83
C GLN A 53 -13.62 0.21 -1.51
N HIS A 54 -13.60 -0.94 -2.17
CA HIS A 54 -12.79 -2.08 -1.71
C HIS A 54 -11.29 -1.79 -1.71
N ARG A 55 -10.77 -1.08 -2.73
CA ARG A 55 -9.35 -0.72 -2.81
C ARG A 55 -8.95 0.31 -1.76
N LEU A 56 -9.76 1.35 -1.58
CA LEU A 56 -9.49 2.42 -0.60
C LEU A 56 -9.50 1.87 0.82
N LEU A 57 -10.51 1.07 1.17
CA LEU A 57 -10.61 0.43 2.49
C LEU A 57 -9.48 -0.59 2.71
N ALA A 58 -9.13 -1.38 1.70
CA ALA A 58 -8.00 -2.31 1.80
C ALA A 58 -6.68 -1.56 2.04
N GLN A 59 -6.47 -0.42 1.36
CA GLN A 59 -5.29 0.41 1.54
C GLN A 59 -5.24 1.05 2.93
N GLU A 60 -6.36 1.60 3.42
CA GLU A 60 -6.45 2.19 4.76
C GLU A 60 -6.14 1.15 5.86
N LEU A 61 -6.64 -0.07 5.68
CA LEU A 61 -6.37 -1.18 6.61
C LEU A 61 -4.90 -1.62 6.57
N PHE A 62 -4.28 -1.62 5.39
CA PHE A 62 -2.86 -1.94 5.21
C PHE A 62 -1.95 -0.84 5.77
N MET A 63 -2.30 0.43 5.55
CA MET A 63 -1.55 1.62 5.95
C MET A 63 -2.08 2.24 7.26
N ALA A 64 -2.56 1.40 8.19
CA ALA A 64 -3.10 1.87 9.46
C ALA A 64 -2.08 2.74 10.22
N PRO A 65 -2.51 3.82 10.88
CA PRO A 65 -1.61 4.73 11.57
C PRO A 65 -0.86 4.04 12.71
N TYR A 66 0.43 4.36 12.84
CA TYR A 66 1.24 3.90 13.96
C TYR A 66 0.90 4.69 15.23
N VAL A 67 0.52 3.98 16.29
CA VAL A 67 0.32 4.59 17.60
C VAL A 67 1.67 4.74 18.28
N VAL A 68 2.09 6.00 18.50
CA VAL A 68 3.30 6.33 19.25
C VAL A 68 2.91 6.75 20.65
N LEU A 69 3.49 6.09 21.67
CA LEU A 69 3.33 6.44 23.07
C LEU A 69 4.64 7.03 23.58
N ALA A 70 4.56 8.19 24.24
CA ALA A 70 5.68 8.83 24.89
C ALA A 70 5.28 9.22 26.32
N PRO A 71 6.22 9.24 27.29
CA PRO A 71 5.95 9.80 28.61
C PRO A 71 5.42 11.23 28.46
N GLY A 72 4.22 11.48 29.00
CA GLY A 72 3.66 12.83 29.00
C GLY A 72 4.42 13.69 30.00
N GLY A 73 5.23 14.63 29.54
CA GLY A 73 5.86 15.65 30.39
C GLY A 73 4.92 16.77 30.83
N GLY A 74 3.65 16.73 30.41
CA GLY A 74 2.63 17.75 30.67
C GLY A 74 1.44 17.22 31.47
N SER A 75 0.46 18.09 31.70
CA SER A 75 -0.81 17.73 32.34
C SER A 75 -1.50 16.58 31.61
N SER A 76 -2.23 15.75 32.36
CA SER A 76 -3.12 14.73 31.80
C SER A 76 -4.02 15.33 30.70
N PHE A 77 -4.23 14.58 29.61
CA PHE A 77 -5.10 14.99 28.52
C PHE A 77 -6.47 15.43 29.05
N ARG A 78 -6.89 16.66 28.72
CA ARG A 78 -8.24 17.15 28.99
C ARG A 78 -8.97 17.39 27.67
N ARG A 79 -10.22 16.94 27.59
CA ARG A 79 -11.12 17.22 26.47
C ARG A 79 -11.22 18.74 26.29
N GLY A 80 -10.82 19.27 25.14
CA GLY A 80 -10.78 20.71 24.84
C GLY A 80 -9.42 21.39 25.02
N GLN A 81 -8.36 20.66 25.40
CA GLN A 81 -6.99 21.18 25.25
C GLN A 81 -6.65 21.45 23.77
N PRO A 82 -5.78 22.44 23.48
CA PRO A 82 -5.29 22.68 22.12
C PRO A 82 -4.76 21.39 21.50
N SER A 83 -4.99 21.20 20.19
CA SER A 83 -4.52 20.01 19.50
C SER A 83 -3.02 19.84 19.71
N LEU A 84 -2.57 18.58 19.80
CA LEU A 84 -1.16 18.28 19.67
C LEU A 84 -0.63 18.90 18.36
N PRO A 85 0.65 19.32 18.31
CA PRO A 85 1.25 19.77 17.07
C PRO A 85 1.08 18.70 15.99
N GLN A 86 0.38 19.04 14.91
CA GLN A 86 0.19 18.20 13.76
C GLN A 86 1.23 18.58 12.70
N PHE A 87 1.82 17.58 12.08
CA PHE A 87 2.68 17.77 10.92
C PHE A 87 2.09 17.03 9.72
N SER A 88 2.07 17.71 8.57
CA SER A 88 1.82 17.09 7.27
C SER A 88 2.89 17.59 6.31
N ALA A 89 3.56 16.66 5.64
CA ALA A 89 4.48 16.99 4.55
C ALA A 89 3.73 17.35 3.25
N LEU A 90 2.42 17.11 3.17
CA LEU A 90 1.57 17.48 2.04
C LEU A 90 0.86 18.81 2.31
N ARG A 91 0.79 19.68 1.30
CA ARG A 91 0.01 20.94 1.34
C ARG A 91 -1.49 20.72 1.13
N ARG A 92 -1.84 19.65 0.44
CA ARG A 92 -3.21 19.23 0.12
C ARG A 92 -3.26 17.70 0.06
N GLU A 93 -4.41 17.13 0.33
CA GLU A 93 -4.64 15.69 0.15
C GLU A 93 -4.43 15.31 -1.32
N LEU A 94 -3.95 14.08 -1.54
CA LEU A 94 -3.89 13.52 -2.88
C LEU A 94 -5.31 13.23 -3.39
N PRO A 95 -5.55 13.26 -4.71
CA PRO A 95 -6.79 12.77 -5.27
C PRO A 95 -7.09 11.35 -4.77
N PRO A 96 -8.36 11.00 -4.46
CA PRO A 96 -8.69 9.70 -3.84
C PRO A 96 -8.24 8.47 -4.63
N ASN A 97 -8.08 8.59 -5.95
CA ASN A 97 -7.60 7.54 -6.84
C ASN A 97 -6.07 7.44 -6.95
N ILE A 98 -5.32 8.33 -6.27
CA ILE A 98 -3.86 8.35 -6.25
C ILE A 98 -3.33 7.99 -4.87
N HIS A 99 -2.42 7.04 -4.82
CA HIS A 99 -1.71 6.65 -3.62
C HIS A 99 -0.20 6.92 -3.73
N LEU A 100 0.38 7.43 -2.64
CA LEU A 100 1.82 7.62 -2.50
C LEU A 100 2.48 6.29 -2.11
N LEU A 101 2.96 5.55 -3.10
CA LEU A 101 3.56 4.23 -2.90
C LEU A 101 4.98 4.32 -2.32
N THR A 102 5.76 5.32 -2.70
CA THR A 102 7.13 5.50 -2.20
C THR A 102 7.50 6.97 -2.11
N LEU A 103 8.10 7.36 -0.98
CA LEU A 103 8.82 8.61 -0.81
C LEU A 103 10.06 8.34 0.04
N THR A 104 11.23 8.27 -0.59
CA THR A 104 12.49 7.95 0.10
C THR A 104 13.64 8.79 -0.44
N PRO A 105 14.64 9.16 0.39
CA PRO A 105 15.95 9.58 -0.10
C PRO A 105 16.51 8.57 -1.09
N TRP A 106 17.12 9.07 -2.17
CA TRP A 106 17.76 8.23 -3.18
C TRP A 106 19.26 8.51 -3.25
N ASP A 107 19.62 9.78 -3.41
CA ASP A 107 20.99 10.29 -3.33
C ASP A 107 20.97 11.67 -2.68
N THR A 108 22.14 12.30 -2.53
CA THR A 108 22.32 13.64 -1.98
C THR A 108 21.44 14.65 -2.71
N GLY A 109 20.43 15.16 -2.02
CA GLY A 109 19.50 16.15 -2.56
C GLY A 109 18.45 15.61 -3.53
N THR A 110 18.29 14.28 -3.66
CA THR A 110 17.26 13.67 -4.51
C THR A 110 16.37 12.70 -3.74
N LEU A 111 15.13 12.58 -4.19
CA LEU A 111 14.12 11.71 -3.63
C LEU A 111 13.58 10.79 -4.73
N LEU A 112 13.30 9.55 -4.37
CA LEU A 112 12.52 8.64 -5.18
C LEU A 112 11.04 8.76 -4.77
N LEU A 113 10.24 9.23 -5.72
CA LEU A 113 8.79 9.38 -5.60
C LEU A 113 8.09 8.37 -6.50
N ARG A 114 7.18 7.57 -5.95
CA ARG A 114 6.26 6.72 -6.73
C ARG A 114 4.82 7.03 -6.35
N LEU A 115 4.04 7.38 -7.37
CA LEU A 115 2.59 7.53 -7.28
C LEU A 115 1.96 6.39 -8.07
N GLU A 116 0.88 5.82 -7.55
CA GLU A 116 0.09 4.82 -8.27
C GLU A 116 -1.36 5.27 -8.41
N HIS A 117 -1.96 4.92 -9.54
CA HIS A 117 -3.40 5.00 -9.71
C HIS A 117 -4.01 3.70 -9.18
N GLN A 118 -4.87 3.79 -8.16
CA GLN A 118 -5.31 2.60 -7.43
C GLN A 118 -6.32 1.76 -8.22
N PHE A 119 -7.07 2.37 -9.13
CA PHE A 119 -8.15 1.72 -9.87
C PHE A 119 -7.72 1.31 -11.27
N GLU A 120 -8.23 0.17 -11.74
CA GLU A 120 -8.10 -0.29 -13.11
C GLU A 120 -9.05 0.48 -14.04
N ARG A 121 -8.78 0.41 -15.36
CA ARG A 121 -9.63 1.06 -16.36
C ARG A 121 -11.02 0.45 -16.35
N GLY A 122 -12.03 1.28 -16.11
CA GLY A 122 -13.45 0.88 -16.11
C GLY A 122 -13.89 0.09 -14.87
N GLU A 123 -13.03 -0.05 -13.86
CA GLU A 123 -13.40 -0.65 -12.58
C GLU A 123 -14.47 0.17 -11.85
N SER A 124 -14.32 1.49 -11.84
CA SER A 124 -15.27 2.44 -11.29
C SER A 124 -15.62 3.50 -12.34
N ALA A 125 -16.89 3.91 -12.38
CA ALA A 125 -17.33 5.03 -13.21
C ALA A 125 -16.66 6.36 -12.79
N ASN A 126 -16.40 6.52 -11.49
CA ASN A 126 -15.91 7.76 -10.89
C ASN A 126 -14.39 7.74 -10.72
N SER A 127 -13.85 6.65 -10.17
CA SER A 127 -12.48 6.58 -9.64
C SER A 127 -11.46 6.06 -10.65
N SER A 128 -11.90 5.49 -11.79
CA SER A 128 -11.02 5.03 -12.88
C SER A 128 -10.62 6.13 -13.87
N GLN A 129 -11.06 7.38 -13.68
CA GLN A 129 -10.80 8.46 -14.63
C GLN A 129 -9.35 8.96 -14.53
N PRO A 130 -8.73 9.40 -15.65
CA PRO A 130 -7.42 10.02 -15.61
C PRO A 130 -7.38 11.22 -14.66
N VAL A 131 -6.26 11.40 -13.97
CA VAL A 131 -6.05 12.48 -13.01
C VAL A 131 -4.64 13.06 -13.15
N THR A 132 -4.53 14.37 -12.94
CA THR A 132 -3.26 15.11 -12.98
C THR A 132 -2.88 15.54 -11.58
N VAL A 133 -1.64 15.27 -11.16
CA VAL A 133 -1.09 15.68 -9.86
C VAL A 133 -0.05 16.78 -10.09
N ASP A 134 -0.26 17.95 -9.49
CA ASP A 134 0.73 19.04 -9.49
C ASP A 134 1.79 18.79 -8.41
N LEU A 135 2.96 18.31 -8.85
CA LEU A 135 4.09 18.01 -7.96
C LEU A 135 4.77 19.27 -7.40
N LEU A 136 4.74 20.40 -8.12
CA LEU A 136 5.46 21.61 -7.72
C LEU A 136 4.97 22.14 -6.36
N ASN A 137 3.67 21.98 -6.09
CA ASN A 137 3.00 22.47 -4.88
C ASN A 137 2.43 21.34 -4.03
N LEU A 138 2.93 20.11 -4.18
CA LEU A 138 2.43 18.98 -3.42
C LEU A 138 2.94 18.99 -1.97
N PHE A 139 4.24 19.27 -1.79
CA PHE A 139 4.90 19.14 -0.49
C PHE A 139 5.09 20.48 0.22
N SER A 140 4.86 20.49 1.53
CA SER A 140 5.08 21.62 2.45
C SER A 140 6.50 21.63 3.01
N ALA A 141 7.10 20.44 3.16
CA ALA A 141 8.39 20.24 3.82
C ALA A 141 9.61 20.52 2.92
N PHE A 142 9.44 20.47 1.60
CA PHE A 142 10.49 20.73 0.62
C PHE A 142 9.89 21.20 -0.71
N THR A 143 10.75 21.71 -1.60
CA THR A 143 10.38 22.15 -2.95
C THR A 143 11.00 21.23 -3.98
N ILE A 144 10.20 20.73 -4.93
CA ILE A 144 10.68 19.96 -6.07
C ILE A 144 11.18 20.94 -7.13
N THR A 145 12.47 20.90 -7.43
CA THR A 145 13.12 21.79 -8.41
C THR A 145 13.30 21.15 -9.79
N ALA A 146 13.34 19.82 -9.85
CA ALA A 146 13.42 19.04 -11.08
C ALA A 146 12.76 17.68 -10.88
N VAL A 147 12.23 17.11 -11.97
CA VAL A 147 11.67 15.76 -12.01
C VAL A 147 12.27 15.05 -13.21
N ARG A 148 12.68 13.80 -13.02
CA ARG A 148 13.08 12.89 -14.09
C ARG A 148 12.28 11.61 -13.98
N GLU A 149 11.56 11.27 -15.03
CA GLU A 149 10.81 10.01 -15.07
C GLU A 149 11.76 8.85 -15.33
N MET A 150 11.61 7.79 -14.54
CA MET A 150 12.45 6.59 -14.58
C MET A 150 11.56 5.37 -14.80
N ASN A 151 12.16 4.25 -15.19
CA ASN A 151 11.50 2.95 -15.10
C ASN A 151 11.15 2.59 -13.63
N LEU A 152 10.36 1.54 -13.43
CA LEU A 152 9.88 1.17 -12.09
C LEU A 152 11.02 0.84 -11.09
N GLY A 153 12.12 0.26 -11.60
CA GLY A 153 13.34 -0.03 -10.85
C GLY A 153 14.16 1.21 -10.46
N ALA A 154 13.88 2.35 -11.06
CA ALA A 154 14.61 3.62 -10.92
C ALA A 154 16.09 3.55 -11.37
N ASP A 155 16.44 2.59 -12.22
CA ASP A 155 17.80 2.38 -12.75
C ASP A 155 17.99 2.94 -14.16
N LEU A 156 16.90 3.17 -14.90
CA LEU A 156 16.96 3.72 -16.26
C LEU A 156 15.97 4.89 -16.45
N PRO A 157 16.38 5.98 -17.11
CA PRO A 157 15.48 7.03 -17.59
C PRO A 157 14.39 6.42 -18.49
N LEU A 158 13.13 6.87 -18.33
CA LEU A 158 12.02 6.26 -19.07
C LEU A 158 12.17 6.40 -20.59
N ASP A 159 12.73 7.51 -21.05
CA ASP A 159 13.03 7.79 -22.45
C ASP A 159 14.15 6.90 -23.04
N ALA A 160 14.95 6.26 -22.18
CA ALA A 160 15.95 5.27 -22.57
C ALA A 160 15.41 3.83 -22.58
N VAL A 161 14.16 3.59 -22.16
CA VAL A 161 13.57 2.25 -22.13
C VAL A 161 13.12 1.83 -23.53
N SER A 162 13.75 0.81 -24.09
CA SER A 162 13.33 0.18 -25.35
C SER A 162 12.54 -1.12 -25.10
N ARG A 163 11.34 -1.24 -25.70
CA ARG A 163 10.56 -2.48 -25.67
C ARG A 163 10.91 -3.37 -26.85
N LEU A 164 10.99 -4.68 -26.62
CA LEU A 164 11.04 -5.66 -27.70
C LEU A 164 9.71 -5.65 -28.46
N VAL A 165 9.80 -5.71 -29.79
CA VAL A 165 8.64 -5.82 -30.68
C VAL A 165 8.43 -7.30 -30.98
N TRP A 166 7.30 -7.83 -30.53
CA TRP A 166 6.90 -9.20 -30.78
C TRP A 166 5.79 -9.24 -31.82
N THR A 167 5.83 -10.20 -32.74
CA THR A 167 4.72 -10.50 -33.65
C THR A 167 3.94 -11.68 -33.07
N PRO A 168 2.81 -11.43 -32.39
CA PRO A 168 1.98 -12.52 -31.89
C PRO A 168 1.31 -13.26 -33.05
N ALA A 169 1.01 -14.54 -32.85
CA ALA A 169 0.38 -15.38 -33.87
C ALA A 169 -0.99 -14.87 -34.35
N THR A 170 -1.62 -13.98 -33.59
CA THR A 170 -3.00 -13.53 -33.82
C THR A 170 -3.15 -12.13 -34.42
N GLY A 171 -2.06 -11.38 -34.66
CA GLY A 171 -2.13 -10.04 -35.25
C GLY A 171 -2.76 -8.99 -34.35
#